data_AF-A0A2V2F2V7-F1
#
_entry.id   AF-A0A2V2F2V7-F1
#
_cell.length_a   1.000
_cell.length_b   1.000
_cell.length_c   1.000
_cell.angle_alpha   90.00
_cell.angle_beta   90.00
_cell.angle_gamma   90.00
#
_symmetry.space_group_name_H-M   'P 1'
#
loop_
_entity.id
_entity.type
_entity.pdbx_description
1 polymer ?
#
loop_
_entity_poly.entity_id
_entity_poly.type
_entity_poly.pdbx_seq_one_letter_code
_entity_poly.pdbx_strand_id
1 'polypeptide(L)'
;MIFTVINAFMAFVGSSSYFLFSAYLPYYSVILGLVLTGRMDVGQEYQLDEKYLVYFVGFAVLVLGLYLLFWLFSKKHYGWLIPALVFFALDTIFLLRDSFGGGFDFSMVMDIAFHAWVLLSLVFGIINGSKLKKLAEAETAAAPIETTAEDVTEKNDDSVFKG
;
A
#
# COMPACT_ATOMS: atom_id res chain seq x y z
N MET A 1 5.40 -5.60 4.85
CA MET A 1 6.44 -5.72 3.81
C MET A 1 7.71 -6.35 4.35
N ILE A 2 8.51 -5.67 5.18
CA ILE A 2 9.77 -6.23 5.73
C ILE A 2 9.50 -7.50 6.56
N PHE A 3 8.54 -7.45 7.48
CA PHE A 3 8.17 -8.60 8.30
C PHE A 3 7.57 -9.76 7.49
N THR A 4 6.87 -9.49 6.37
CA THR A 4 6.43 -10.55 5.44
C THR A 4 7.60 -11.31 4.83
N VAL A 5 8.64 -10.59 4.41
CA VAL A 5 9.86 -11.21 3.86
C VAL A 5 10.58 -12.03 4.93
N ILE A 6 10.67 -11.51 6.17
CA ILE A 6 11.26 -12.22 7.30
C ILE A 6 10.47 -13.50 7.60
N ASN A 7 9.13 -13.43 7.65
CA ASN A 7 8.28 -14.61 7.89
C ASN A 7 8.41 -15.66 6.79
N ALA A 8 8.43 -15.24 5.53
CA ALA A 8 8.60 -16.16 4.41
C ALA A 8 9.97 -16.85 4.47
N PHE A 9 11.03 -16.12 4.82
CA PHE A 9 12.36 -16.70 5.02
C PHE A 9 12.40 -17.64 6.23
N MET A 10 11.78 -17.27 7.35
CA MET A 10 11.69 -18.10 8.55
C MET A 10 10.93 -19.40 8.29
N ALA A 11 9.81 -19.32 7.57
CA ALA A 11 9.06 -20.50 7.13
C ALA A 11 9.92 -21.39 6.21
N PHE A 12 10.70 -20.80 5.30
CA PHE A 12 11.61 -21.55 4.43
C PHE A 12 12.71 -22.29 5.19
N VAL A 13 13.23 -21.73 6.29
CA VAL A 13 14.23 -22.40 7.15
C VAL A 13 13.61 -23.31 8.21
N GLY A 14 12.29 -23.56 8.15
CA GLY A 14 11.59 -24.49 9.05
C GLY A 14 11.29 -23.95 10.45
N SER A 15 11.33 -22.63 10.64
CA SER A 15 10.95 -22.01 11.92
C SER A 15 9.42 -22.03 12.11
N SER A 16 8.97 -22.46 13.29
CA SER A 16 7.57 -22.36 13.74
C SER A 16 7.18 -20.98 14.28
N SER A 17 8.14 -20.05 14.39
CA SER A 17 7.89 -18.68 14.83
C SER A 17 7.42 -17.78 13.68
N TYR A 18 6.45 -16.92 13.96
CA TYR A 18 5.82 -16.02 13.00
C TYR A 18 5.72 -14.59 13.57
N PHE A 19 6.09 -13.58 12.78
CA PHE A 19 5.89 -12.16 13.13
C PHE A 19 4.52 -11.66 12.68
N LEU A 20 3.85 -10.93 13.56
CA LEU A 20 2.44 -10.50 13.44
C LEU A 20 2.20 -9.34 12.45
N PHE A 21 3.09 -9.15 11.47
CA PHE A 21 3.19 -7.94 10.65
C PHE A 21 3.31 -8.25 9.15
N SER A 22 2.62 -9.31 8.70
CA SER A 22 2.66 -9.74 7.32
C SER A 22 1.40 -9.38 6.53
N ALA A 23 1.57 -9.05 5.24
CA ALA A 23 0.47 -9.22 4.29
C ALA A 23 0.09 -10.71 4.25
N TYR A 24 -1.21 -11.00 4.36
CA TYR A 24 -1.71 -12.34 4.55
C TYR A 24 -1.52 -13.19 3.28
N LEU A 25 -1.95 -12.69 2.12
CA LEU A 25 -1.89 -13.43 0.85
C LEU A 25 -0.46 -13.81 0.42
N PRO A 26 0.55 -12.93 0.45
CA PRO A 26 1.92 -13.32 0.12
C PRO A 26 2.46 -14.38 1.07
N TYR A 27 2.21 -14.24 2.37
CA TYR A 27 2.68 -15.20 3.37
C TYR A 27 1.99 -16.55 3.21
N TYR A 28 0.66 -16.56 3.13
CA TYR A 28 -0.14 -17.75 2.93
C TYR A 28 0.24 -18.48 1.63
N SER A 29 0.51 -17.75 0.55
CA SER A 29 0.97 -18.35 -0.70
C SER A 29 2.28 -19.11 -0.54
N VAL A 30 3.27 -18.55 0.18
CA VAL A 30 4.55 -19.24 0.44
C VAL A 30 4.33 -20.47 1.31
N ILE A 31 3.54 -20.38 2.38
CA ILE A 31 3.21 -21.52 3.24
C ILE A 31 2.52 -22.62 2.44
N LEU A 32 1.52 -22.27 1.63
CA LEU A 32 0.82 -23.20 0.76
C LEU A 32 1.78 -23.89 -0.22
N GLY A 33 2.71 -23.14 -0.82
CA GLY A 33 3.74 -23.71 -1.68
C GLY A 33 4.67 -24.68 -0.97
N LEU A 34 5.09 -24.37 0.27
CA LEU A 34 5.94 -25.26 1.07
C LEU A 34 5.21 -26.54 1.46
N VAL A 35 3.93 -26.45 1.86
CA VAL A 35 3.09 -27.61 2.16
C VAL A 35 2.88 -28.47 0.92
N LEU A 36 2.48 -27.87 -0.21
CA LEU A 36 2.13 -28.62 -1.42
C LEU A 36 3.32 -29.28 -2.11
N THR A 37 4.54 -28.76 -1.90
CA THR A 37 5.79 -29.34 -2.40
C THR A 37 6.46 -30.29 -1.40
N GLY A 38 5.81 -30.60 -0.28
CA GLY A 38 6.33 -31.51 0.74
C GLY A 38 7.50 -30.96 1.56
N ARG A 39 7.77 -29.65 1.48
CA ARG A 39 8.85 -28.97 2.25
C ARG A 39 8.43 -28.57 3.66
N MET A 40 7.14 -28.60 3.95
CA MET A 40 6.59 -28.39 5.27
C MET A 40 5.67 -29.56 5.60
N ASP A 41 6.09 -30.39 6.55
CA ASP A 41 5.31 -31.54 7.00
C ASP A 41 4.17 -31.06 7.91
N VAL A 42 2.94 -31.21 7.40
CA VAL A 42 1.69 -30.90 8.10
C VAL A 42 0.82 -32.15 8.28
N GLY A 43 1.41 -33.34 8.17
CA GLY A 43 0.69 -34.61 8.32
C GLY A 43 -0.26 -34.93 7.16
N GLN A 44 -0.05 -34.33 5.99
CA GLN A 44 -0.77 -34.58 4.75
C GLN A 44 0.24 -34.78 3.61
N GLU A 45 0.11 -35.86 2.83
CA GLU A 45 0.94 -36.09 1.65
C GLU A 45 0.43 -35.28 0.46
N TYR A 46 0.98 -34.08 0.29
CA TYR A 46 0.87 -33.32 -0.95
C TYR A 46 2.20 -33.41 -1.70
N GLN A 47 2.18 -33.94 -2.92
CA GLN A 47 3.39 -34.17 -3.72
C GLN A 47 3.33 -33.45 -5.07
N LEU A 48 3.23 -32.12 -5.05
CA LEU A 48 3.62 -31.34 -6.22
C LEU A 48 5.15 -31.36 -6.34
N ASP A 49 5.64 -31.46 -7.58
CA ASP A 49 7.06 -31.31 -7.88
C ASP A 49 7.61 -29.99 -7.31
N GLU A 50 8.80 -30.03 -6.71
CA GLU A 50 9.44 -28.90 -6.05
C GLU A 50 9.56 -27.67 -6.95
N LYS A 51 9.63 -27.86 -8.28
CA LYS A 51 9.68 -26.76 -9.24
C LYS A 51 8.47 -25.84 -9.15
N TYR A 52 7.32 -26.33 -8.66
CA TYR A 52 6.11 -25.53 -8.54
C TYR A 52 6.20 -24.48 -7.42
N LEU A 53 7.13 -24.62 -6.47
CA LEU A 53 7.36 -23.62 -5.42
C LEU A 53 7.64 -22.23 -5.99
N VAL A 54 8.29 -22.16 -7.15
CA VAL A 54 8.61 -20.89 -7.83
C VAL A 54 7.36 -20.07 -8.16
N TYR A 55 6.22 -20.72 -8.45
CA TYR A 55 4.98 -20.00 -8.78
C TYR A 55 4.34 -19.38 -7.54
N PHE A 56 4.39 -20.07 -6.39
CA PHE A 56 3.90 -19.54 -5.12
C PHE A 56 4.77 -18.38 -4.61
N VAL A 57 6.09 -18.55 -4.64
CA VAL A 57 7.04 -17.48 -4.31
C VAL A 57 6.91 -16.33 -5.30
N GLY A 58 6.77 -16.61 -6.60
CA GLY A 58 6.57 -15.62 -7.65
C GLY A 58 5.29 -14.81 -7.44
N PHE A 59 4.19 -15.45 -7.06
CA PHE A 59 2.95 -14.77 -6.69
C PHE A 59 3.14 -13.87 -5.47
N ALA A 60 3.79 -14.38 -4.40
CA ALA A 60 4.08 -13.58 -3.22
C ALA A 60 4.92 -12.33 -3.55
N VAL A 61 5.97 -12.48 -4.35
CA VAL A 61 6.81 -11.37 -4.83
C VAL A 61 6.01 -10.37 -5.66
N LEU A 62 5.13 -10.86 -6.54
CA LEU A 62 4.28 -10.00 -7.36
C LEU A 62 3.33 -9.15 -6.52
N VAL A 63 2.65 -9.76 -5.54
CA VAL A 63 1.74 -9.04 -4.63
C VAL A 63 2.50 -8.01 -3.79
N LEU A 64 3.68 -8.37 -3.27
CA LEU A 64 4.56 -7.42 -2.56
C LEU A 64 5.01 -6.28 -3.48
N GLY A 65 5.38 -6.58 -4.73
CA GLY A 65 5.75 -5.59 -5.73
C GLY A 65 4.64 -4.56 -5.98
N LEU A 66 3.38 -5.02 -6.07
CA LEU A 66 2.22 -4.13 -6.21
C LEU A 66 2.04 -3.21 -4.99
N TYR A 67 2.22 -3.73 -3.77
CA TYR A 67 2.20 -2.89 -2.57
C TYR A 67 3.29 -1.82 -2.58
N LEU A 68 4.52 -2.15 -2.99
CA LEU A 68 5.59 -1.17 -3.15
C LEU A 68 5.26 -0.13 -4.21
N LEU A 69 4.65 -0.56 -5.32
CA LEU A 69 4.24 0.31 -6.42
C LEU A 69 3.23 1.35 -5.91
N PHE A 70 2.15 0.92 -5.27
CA PHE A 70 1.13 1.82 -4.74
C PHE A 70 1.71 2.76 -3.69
N TRP A 71 2.59 2.25 -2.82
CA TRP A 71 3.27 3.09 -1.83
C TRP A 71 4.16 4.16 -2.49
N LEU A 72 4.97 3.80 -3.48
CA LEU A 72 5.88 4.74 -4.14
C LEU A 72 5.11 5.86 -4.86
N PHE A 73 4.02 5.52 -5.54
CA PHE A 73 3.19 6.51 -6.24
C PHE A 73 2.30 7.32 -5.29
N SER A 74 1.90 6.77 -4.14
CA SER A 74 1.11 7.50 -3.12
C SER A 74 1.81 8.72 -2.56
N LYS A 75 3.15 8.74 -2.58
CA LYS A 75 3.95 9.89 -2.13
C LYS A 75 3.79 11.12 -3.03
N LYS A 76 3.50 10.92 -4.32
CA LYS A 76 3.31 12.00 -5.30
C LYS A 76 1.85 12.40 -5.45
N HIS A 77 0.95 11.43 -5.44
CA HIS A 77 -0.48 11.69 -5.51
C HIS A 77 -1.23 10.77 -4.54
N TYR A 78 -1.95 11.38 -3.60
CA TYR A 78 -2.76 10.65 -2.62
C TYR A 78 -3.82 9.74 -3.27
N GLY A 79 -4.18 9.97 -4.55
CA GLY A 79 -5.09 9.11 -5.31
C GLY A 79 -4.64 7.65 -5.40
N TRP A 80 -3.33 7.37 -5.31
CA TRP A 80 -2.80 6.00 -5.28
C TRP A 80 -3.02 5.28 -3.95
N LEU A 81 -3.46 5.99 -2.90
CA LEU A 81 -3.91 5.35 -1.66
C LEU A 81 -5.24 4.62 -1.84
N ILE A 82 -6.07 5.00 -2.83
CA ILE A 82 -7.34 4.33 -3.12
C ILE A 82 -7.12 2.88 -3.60
N PRO A 83 -6.34 2.60 -4.66
CA PRO A 83 -6.06 1.23 -5.06
C PRO A 83 -5.30 0.46 -3.97
N ALA A 84 -4.41 1.12 -3.20
CA ALA A 84 -3.76 0.50 -2.04
C ALA A 84 -4.78 0.04 -0.99
N LEU A 85 -5.77 0.88 -0.67
CA LEU A 85 -6.84 0.57 0.27
C LEU A 85 -7.68 -0.62 -0.22
N VAL A 86 -8.09 -0.63 -1.49
CA VAL A 86 -8.87 -1.74 -2.05
C VAL A 86 -8.08 -3.04 -1.99
N PHE A 87 -6.81 -3.00 -2.37
CA PHE A 87 -5.95 -4.19 -2.41
C PHE A 87 -5.69 -4.73 -1.00
N PHE A 88 -5.44 -3.84 -0.03
CA PHE A 88 -5.25 -4.21 1.37
C PHE A 88 -6.55 -4.70 2.05
N ALA A 89 -7.70 -4.15 1.65
CA ALA A 89 -9.00 -4.63 2.11
C ALA A 89 -9.28 -6.06 1.63
N LEU A 90 -8.92 -6.40 0.39
CA LEU A 90 -9.02 -7.77 -0.12
C LEU A 90 -8.14 -8.72 0.71
N ASP A 91 -6.88 -8.36 0.95
CA ASP A 91 -5.97 -9.14 1.80
C ASP A 91 -6.56 -9.40 3.20
N THR A 92 -7.16 -8.36 3.79
CA THR A 92 -7.86 -8.46 5.08
C THR A 92 -9.07 -9.38 5.02
N ILE A 93 -9.88 -9.34 3.94
CA ILE A 93 -11.04 -10.24 3.80
C ILE A 93 -10.60 -11.70 3.74
N PHE A 94 -9.50 -12.02 3.05
CA PHE A 94 -8.94 -13.38 3.03
C PHE A 94 -8.46 -13.81 4.42
N LEU A 95 -7.78 -12.93 5.16
CA LEU A 95 -7.39 -13.19 6.55
C LEU A 95 -8.62 -13.52 7.41
N LEU A 96 -9.68 -12.70 7.35
CA LEU A 96 -10.89 -12.92 8.15
C LEU A 96 -11.61 -14.22 7.75
N ARG A 97 -11.71 -14.51 6.45
CA ARG A 97 -12.31 -15.75 5.95
C ARG A 97 -11.62 -16.97 6.55
N ASP A 98 -10.29 -17.01 6.51
CA ASP A 98 -9.55 -18.17 7.00
C ASP A 98 -9.57 -18.23 8.54
N SER A 99 -9.51 -17.07 9.22
CA SER A 99 -9.59 -16.96 10.69
C SER A 99 -10.92 -17.45 11.26
N PHE A 100 -12.04 -17.14 10.60
CA PHE A 100 -13.38 -17.52 11.07
C PHE A 100 -13.94 -18.79 10.41
N GLY A 101 -13.39 -19.21 9.27
CA GLY A 101 -13.84 -20.38 8.53
C GLY A 101 -13.07 -21.67 8.82
N GLY A 102 -11.80 -21.58 9.25
CA GLY A 102 -10.90 -22.73 9.46
C GLY A 102 -10.69 -23.17 10.92
N GLY A 103 -11.26 -22.45 11.87
CA GLY A 103 -10.99 -22.61 13.31
C GLY A 103 -10.19 -21.42 13.82
N PHE A 104 -10.79 -20.67 14.75
CA PHE A 104 -10.22 -19.44 15.28
C PHE A 104 -9.03 -19.74 16.21
N ASP A 105 -7.87 -19.17 15.91
CA ASP A 105 -6.69 -19.19 16.75
C ASP A 105 -6.42 -17.80 17.34
N PHE A 106 -6.17 -17.74 18.65
CA PHE A 106 -5.79 -16.51 19.33
C PHE A 106 -4.52 -15.86 18.76
N SER A 107 -3.64 -16.64 18.12
CA SER A 107 -2.48 -16.10 17.40
C SER A 107 -2.87 -15.12 16.29
N MET A 108 -4.07 -15.24 15.70
CA MET A 108 -4.57 -14.39 14.62
C MET A 108 -5.16 -13.06 15.11
N VAL A 109 -5.49 -12.93 16.40
CA VAL A 109 -6.10 -11.69 16.94
C VAL A 109 -5.23 -10.48 16.69
N MET A 110 -3.92 -10.63 16.89
CA MET A 110 -2.98 -9.54 16.68
C MET A 110 -2.86 -9.18 15.19
N ASP A 111 -2.85 -10.18 14.30
CA ASP A 111 -2.84 -9.95 12.85
C ASP A 111 -4.07 -9.17 12.39
N ILE A 112 -5.25 -9.54 12.89
CA ILE A 112 -6.51 -8.84 12.61
C ILE A 112 -6.45 -7.39 13.11
N ALA A 113 -5.95 -7.17 14.34
CA ALA A 113 -5.81 -5.84 14.91
C ALA A 113 -4.88 -4.94 14.07
N PHE A 114 -3.76 -5.48 13.60
CA PHE A 114 -2.85 -4.73 12.72
C PHE A 114 -3.46 -4.44 11.35
N HIS A 115 -4.19 -5.38 10.75
CA HIS A 115 -4.90 -5.11 9.49
C HIS A 115 -5.95 -4.00 9.66
N ALA A 116 -6.72 -4.03 10.75
CA ALA A 116 -7.66 -2.96 11.06
C ALA A 116 -6.94 -1.61 11.23
N TRP A 117 -5.81 -1.57 11.93
CA TRP A 117 -5.02 -0.35 12.10
C TRP A 117 -4.50 0.22 10.77
N VAL A 118 -3.97 -0.64 9.89
CA VAL A 118 -3.46 -0.22 8.57
C VAL A 118 -4.61 0.27 7.68
N LEU A 119 -5.77 -0.40 7.69
CA LEU A 119 -6.97 0.05 6.97
C LEU A 119 -7.39 1.45 7.41
N LEU A 120 -7.47 1.69 8.73
CA LEU A 120 -7.80 3.02 9.27
C LEU A 120 -6.77 4.06 8.85
N SER A 121 -5.49 3.72 8.90
CA SER A 121 -4.39 4.62 8.49
C SER A 121 -4.50 5.01 7.01
N LEU A 122 -4.83 4.06 6.13
CA LEU A 122 -5.04 4.32 4.69
C LEU A 122 -6.26 5.21 4.45
N VAL A 123 -7.37 4.96 5.16
CA VAL A 123 -8.58 5.81 5.08
C VAL A 123 -8.26 7.24 5.53
N PHE A 124 -7.56 7.42 6.65
CA PHE A 124 -7.13 8.74 7.09
C PHE A 124 -6.18 9.41 6.11
N GLY A 125 -5.27 8.65 5.50
CA GLY A 125 -4.38 9.14 4.44
C GLY A 125 -5.15 9.71 3.25
N ILE A 126 -6.20 9.03 2.79
CA ILE A 126 -7.06 9.48 1.68
C ILE A 126 -7.83 10.75 2.08
N ILE A 127 -8.43 10.76 3.26
CA ILE A 127 -9.21 11.91 3.76
C ILE A 127 -8.32 13.15 3.87
N ASN A 128 -7.15 13.01 4.49
CA ASN A 128 -6.22 14.11 4.68
C ASN A 128 -5.62 14.57 3.34
N GLY A 129 -5.27 13.64 2.45
CA GLY A 129 -4.81 13.97 1.10
C GLY A 129 -5.85 14.75 0.28
N SER A 130 -7.13 14.36 0.39
CA SER A 130 -8.22 15.10 -0.26
C SER A 130 -8.43 16.49 0.34
N LYS A 131 -8.37 16.63 1.68
CA LYS A 131 -8.47 17.93 2.36
C LYS A 131 -7.33 18.86 1.94
N LEU A 132 -6.09 18.37 1.91
CA LEU A 132 -4.91 19.14 1.50
C LEU A 132 -5.03 19.62 0.04
N LYS A 133 -5.50 18.76 -0.87
CA LYS A 133 -5.75 19.17 -2.26
C LYS A 133 -6.78 20.29 -2.36
N LYS A 134 -7.91 20.17 -1.66
CA LYS A 134 -8.96 21.20 -1.65
C LYS A 134 -8.46 22.53 -1.08
N LEU A 135 -7.62 22.48 -0.04
CA LEU A 135 -7.01 23.69 0.53
C LEU A 135 -6.06 24.37 -0.47
N ALA A 136 -5.20 23.60 -1.13
CA ALA A 136 -4.30 24.13 -2.15
C ALA A 136 -5.05 24.74 -3.35
N GLU A 137 -6.14 24.11 -3.79
CA GLU A 137 -7.01 24.65 -4.84
C GLU A 137 -7.70 25.96 -4.42
N ALA A 138 -8.16 26.04 -3.16
CA ALA A 138 -8.78 27.26 -2.62
C ALA A 138 -7.77 28.42 -2.49
N GLU A 139 -6.54 28.14 -2.06
CA GLU A 139 -5.46 29.13 -2.00
C GLU A 139 -5.08 29.64 -3.40
N THR A 140 -4.97 28.73 -4.37
CA THR A 140 -4.68 29.09 -5.77
C THR A 140 -5.81 29.92 -6.40
N ALA A 141 -7.08 29.64 -6.06
CA ALA A 141 -8.22 30.40 -6.55
C ALA A 141 -8.41 31.76 -5.84
N ALA A 142 -7.91 31.90 -4.61
CA ALA A 142 -7.95 33.12 -3.82
C ALA A 142 -6.72 34.03 -4.02
N ALA A 143 -5.67 33.52 -4.68
CA ALA A 143 -4.53 34.33 -5.07
C ALA A 143 -5.02 35.50 -5.96
N PRO A 144 -4.75 36.76 -5.59
CA PRO A 144 -5.11 37.90 -6.42
C PRO A 144 -4.51 37.68 -7.81
N ILE A 145 -5.29 37.94 -8.86
CA ILE A 145 -4.73 38.24 -10.17
C ILE A 145 -3.77 39.40 -9.89
N GLU A 146 -2.47 39.15 -9.86
CA GLU A 146 -1.48 40.22 -9.89
C GLU A 146 -1.82 41.03 -11.12
N THR A 147 -2.45 42.16 -10.86
CA THR A 147 -2.87 43.09 -11.87
C THR A 147 -1.59 43.56 -12.53
N THR A 148 -1.35 43.12 -13.76
CA THR A 148 -0.52 43.84 -14.72
C THR A 148 -1.18 45.21 -14.92
N ALA A 149 -0.98 46.11 -13.96
CA ALA A 149 -1.39 47.50 -14.00
C ALA A 149 -0.21 48.37 -13.52
N GLU A 150 0.97 48.11 -14.08
CA GLU A 150 2.06 49.08 -14.14
C GLU A 150 2.65 49.04 -15.56
N ASP A 151 1.85 49.46 -16.55
CA ASP A 151 2.38 50.00 -17.82
C ASP A 151 1.33 50.84 -18.57
N VAL A 152 0.70 51.81 -17.89
CA VAL A 152 0.00 52.90 -18.56
C VAL A 152 0.13 54.15 -17.69
N THR A 153 1.30 54.80 -17.66
CA THR A 153 1.45 56.24 -17.31
C THR A 153 2.91 56.71 -17.41
N GLU A 154 3.60 56.46 -18.52
CA GLU A 154 4.82 57.24 -18.81
C GLU A 154 5.11 57.38 -20.30
N LYS A 155 4.18 58.00 -21.04
CA LYS A 155 4.53 58.55 -22.36
C LYS A 155 3.56 59.63 -22.83
N ASN A 156 3.46 60.73 -22.10
CA ASN A 156 2.80 61.95 -22.58
C ASN A 156 3.29 63.18 -21.80
N ASP A 157 4.59 63.46 -21.83
CA ASP A 157 5.06 64.84 -21.67
C ASP A 157 6.52 64.92 -22.13
N ASP A 158 6.77 65.41 -23.35
CA ASP A 158 8.12 65.81 -23.80
C ASP A 158 8.11 66.55 -25.16
N SER A 159 6.95 67.00 -25.66
CA SER A 159 6.85 67.73 -26.94
C SER A 159 6.44 69.19 -26.81
N VAL A 160 6.60 69.80 -25.63
CA VAL A 160 6.34 71.24 -25.45
C VAL A 160 7.56 71.91 -24.83
N PHE A 161 8.12 72.87 -25.57
CA PHE A 161 9.24 73.78 -25.24
C PHE A 161 10.68 73.31 -25.52
N LYS A 162 11.08 73.40 -26.79
CA LYS A 162 12.27 74.20 -27.17
C LYS A 162 11.97 74.99 -28.45
N GLY A 163 11.67 76.28 -28.26
CA GLY A 163 11.83 77.33 -29.25
C GLY A 163 13.08 78.15 -28.91
#